data_AF-A0A150LSZ1-F1
#
_entry.id   AF-A0A150LSZ1-F1
#
_cell.length_a   1.000
_cell.length_b   1.000
_cell.length_c   1.000
_cell.angle_alpha   90.00
_cell.angle_beta   90.00
_cell.angle_gamma   90.00
#
_symmetry.space_group_name_H-M   'P 1'
#
loop_
_entity.id
_entity.type
_entity.pdbx_description
1 polymer ?
#
loop_
_entity_poly.entity_id
_entity_poly.type
_entity_poly.pdbx_seq_one_letter_code
_entity_poly.pdbx_strand_id
1 'polypeptide(L)'
;MALSLQTEAKRLHLWLHTPQPAFRLVSAKLLIAFGSLLVSLFVSALFTYIASLEIKERYFHEEMWNHELFIQSGVLAVLSIMLLSIHMAVWCLFYWVIYRICKQMFAKLSGLIVALIYFLLGWLFSLFMKTNVYEWLTGWGKIVMPGVMFKYNTTEEWIMIEKIETMSIGAVVFYGIMAVLVFCASIWLIDRKVEV
;
A
#
# COMPACT_ATOMS: atom_id res chain seq x y z
N MET A 1 -16.18 13.18 -5.36
CA MET A 1 -15.54 14.35 -6.01
C MET A 1 -14.11 13.96 -6.40
N ALA A 2 -13.93 13.31 -7.55
CA ALA A 2 -12.61 12.92 -8.04
C ALA A 2 -12.02 14.07 -8.87
N LEU A 3 -11.40 15.03 -8.20
CA LEU A 3 -10.59 16.05 -8.87
C LEU A 3 -9.23 15.43 -9.21
N SER A 4 -8.86 15.48 -10.49
CA SER A 4 -7.56 15.02 -10.99
C SER A 4 -6.40 15.74 -10.29
N LEU A 5 -5.31 15.02 -10.01
CA LEU A 5 -4.04 15.58 -9.52
C LEU A 5 -3.56 16.79 -10.35
N GLN A 6 -3.88 16.82 -11.65
CA GLN A 6 -3.54 17.96 -12.51
C GLN A 6 -4.35 19.22 -12.22
N THR A 7 -5.63 19.11 -11.89
CA THR A 7 -6.46 20.28 -11.56
C THR A 7 -6.08 20.86 -10.20
N GLU A 8 -5.66 20.02 -9.26
CA GLU A 8 -5.14 20.49 -7.97
C GLU A 8 -3.74 21.09 -8.07
N ALA A 9 -2.85 20.50 -8.88
CA ALA A 9 -1.52 21.06 -9.11
C ALA A 9 -1.55 22.48 -9.70
N LYS A 10 -2.57 22.79 -10.52
CA LYS A 10 -2.81 24.15 -11.07
C LYS A 10 -3.30 25.14 -10.00
N ARG A 11 -3.96 24.65 -8.96
CA ARG A 11 -4.45 25.45 -7.81
C ARG A 11 -3.47 25.48 -6.64
N LEU A 12 -2.23 25.02 -6.81
CA LEU A 12 -1.24 25.00 -5.72
C LEU A 12 -0.98 26.40 -5.13
N HIS A 13 -1.12 27.47 -5.93
CA HIS A 13 -1.00 28.84 -5.44
C HIS A 13 -2.02 29.17 -4.33
N LEU A 14 -3.22 28.60 -4.37
CA LEU A 14 -4.22 28.73 -3.29
C LEU A 14 -3.80 27.97 -2.02
N TRP A 15 -3.08 26.86 -2.17
CA TRP A 15 -2.51 26.10 -1.05
C TRP A 15 -1.44 26.89 -0.32
N LEU A 16 -0.55 27.54 -1.07
CA LEU A 16 0.55 28.38 -0.57
C LEU A 16 0.05 29.62 0.20
N HIS A 17 -1.14 30.13 -0.13
CA HIS A 17 -1.74 31.26 0.57
C HIS A 17 -2.72 30.84 1.68
N THR A 18 -2.85 29.54 1.97
CA THR A 18 -3.70 29.08 3.06
C THR A 18 -2.91 29.16 4.38
N PRO A 19 -3.44 29.79 5.45
CA PRO A 19 -2.73 29.93 6.73
C PRO A 19 -2.61 28.62 7.53
N GLN A 20 -2.88 27.47 6.90
CA GLN A 20 -2.91 26.16 7.54
C GLN A 20 -1.67 25.36 7.11
N PRO A 21 -0.99 24.67 8.05
CA PRO A 21 0.21 23.90 7.72
C PRO A 21 -0.10 22.79 6.72
N ALA A 22 0.83 22.48 5.81
CA ALA A 22 0.63 21.47 4.77
C ALA A 22 0.26 20.10 5.35
N PHE A 23 0.75 19.79 6.56
CA PHE A 23 0.36 18.61 7.34
C PHE A 23 -1.16 18.43 7.42
N ARG A 24 -1.91 19.49 7.76
CA ARG A 24 -3.37 19.43 7.97
C ARG A 24 -4.12 19.16 6.67
N LEU A 25 -3.64 19.73 5.57
CA LEU A 25 -4.26 19.57 4.26
C LEU A 25 -3.97 18.19 3.65
N VAL A 26 -2.72 17.72 3.75
CA VAL A 26 -2.32 16.38 3.28
C VAL A 26 -3.03 15.29 4.08
N SER A 27 -3.05 15.40 5.42
CA SER A 27 -3.70 14.42 6.29
C SER A 27 -5.22 14.36 6.04
N ALA A 28 -5.88 15.50 5.86
CA ALA A 28 -7.31 15.52 5.51
C ALA A 28 -7.60 14.81 4.18
N LYS A 29 -6.75 15.01 3.16
CA LYS A 29 -6.84 14.29 1.87
C LYS A 29 -6.60 12.80 2.03
N LEU A 30 -5.61 12.42 2.81
CA LEU A 30 -5.32 11.02 3.10
C LEU A 30 -6.50 10.35 3.80
N LEU A 31 -7.17 11.04 4.72
CA LEU A 31 -8.35 10.53 5.43
C LEU A 31 -9.56 10.35 4.49
N ILE A 32 -9.80 11.30 3.58
CA ILE A 32 -10.86 11.17 2.55
C ILE A 32 -10.53 10.01 1.59
N ALA A 33 -9.28 9.91 1.13
CA ALA A 33 -8.84 8.83 0.26
C ALA A 33 -8.97 7.46 0.96
N PHE A 34 -8.60 7.39 2.24
CA PHE A 34 -8.75 6.21 3.07
C PHE A 34 -10.22 5.80 3.22
N GLY A 35 -11.13 6.75 3.44
CA GLY A 35 -12.57 6.50 3.46
C GLY A 35 -13.07 5.92 2.13
N SER A 36 -12.64 6.47 1.00
CA SER A 36 -13.00 5.94 -0.32
C SER A 36 -12.44 4.54 -0.59
N LEU A 37 -11.23 4.25 -0.08
CA LEU A 37 -10.59 2.94 -0.15
C LEU A 37 -11.36 1.90 0.68
N LEU A 38 -11.79 2.25 1.89
CA LEU A 38 -12.62 1.36 2.72
C LEU A 38 -13.93 0.99 2.03
N VAL A 39 -14.63 1.96 1.44
CA VAL A 39 -15.87 1.71 0.69
C VAL A 39 -15.60 0.80 -0.52
N SER A 40 -14.55 1.08 -1.29
CA SER A 40 -14.18 0.27 -2.44
C SER A 40 -13.81 -1.17 -2.05
N LEU A 41 -13.03 -1.34 -0.98
CA LEU A 41 -12.65 -2.67 -0.47
C LEU A 41 -13.85 -3.42 0.09
N PHE A 42 -14.77 -2.74 0.75
CA PHE A 42 -16.00 -3.35 1.25
C PHE A 42 -16.86 -3.90 0.12
N VAL A 43 -17.08 -3.11 -0.94
CA VAL A 43 -17.82 -3.54 -2.13
C VAL A 43 -17.11 -4.71 -2.83
N SER A 44 -15.79 -4.63 -2.98
CA SER A 44 -15.00 -5.72 -3.58
C SER A 44 -15.09 -6.99 -2.75
N ALA A 45 -14.94 -6.92 -1.43
CA ALA A 45 -15.00 -8.07 -0.54
C ALA A 45 -16.40 -8.72 -0.56
N LEU A 46 -17.47 -7.92 -0.59
CA LEU A 46 -18.83 -8.42 -0.71
C LEU A 46 -19.04 -9.15 -2.03
N PHE A 47 -18.58 -8.58 -3.14
CA PHE A 47 -18.67 -9.22 -4.46
C PHE A 47 -17.88 -10.53 -4.52
N THR A 48 -16.64 -10.53 -4.01
CA THR A 48 -15.81 -11.74 -3.91
C THR A 48 -16.48 -12.81 -3.05
N TYR A 49 -17.10 -12.43 -1.93
CA TYR A 49 -17.82 -13.37 -1.06
C TYR A 49 -19.01 -14.00 -1.79
N ILE A 50 -19.86 -13.21 -2.45
CA ILE A 50 -21.01 -13.71 -3.21
C ILE A 50 -20.56 -14.65 -4.34
N ALA A 51 -19.57 -14.23 -5.13
CA ALA A 51 -19.01 -15.05 -6.21
C ALA A 51 -18.41 -16.37 -5.67
N SER A 52 -17.81 -16.36 -4.49
CA SER A 52 -17.25 -17.57 -3.87
C SER A 52 -18.33 -18.57 -3.45
N LEU A 53 -19.55 -18.11 -3.10
CA LEU A 53 -20.66 -19.00 -2.79
C LEU A 53 -21.15 -19.75 -4.03
N GLU A 54 -21.25 -19.08 -5.19
CA GLU A 54 -21.62 -19.73 -6.45
C GLU A 54 -20.55 -20.74 -6.92
N ILE A 55 -19.27 -20.41 -6.73
CA ILE A 55 -18.15 -21.31 -7.07
C ILE A 55 -18.12 -22.53 -6.13
N LYS A 56 -18.41 -22.32 -4.84
CA LYS A 56 -18.49 -23.40 -3.83
C LYS A 56 -19.45 -24.49 -4.28
N GLU A 57 -20.68 -24.12 -4.67
CA GLU A 57 -21.72 -25.08 -5.07
C GLU A 57 -21.34 -25.90 -6.30
N ARG A 58 -20.47 -25.38 -7.18
CA ARG A 58 -20.12 -26.03 -8.45
C ARG A 58 -18.83 -26.85 -8.41
N TYR A 59 -17.85 -26.47 -7.59
CA TYR A 59 -16.48 -27.00 -7.69
C TYR A 59 -15.86 -27.53 -6.38
N PHE A 60 -16.51 -27.35 -5.24
CA PHE A 60 -15.97 -27.79 -3.94
C PHE A 60 -16.86 -28.87 -3.31
N HIS A 61 -16.25 -29.96 -2.83
CA HIS A 61 -16.92 -30.90 -1.94
C HIS A 61 -17.19 -30.24 -0.57
N GLU A 62 -18.36 -30.48 0.02
CA GLU A 62 -18.80 -29.81 1.27
C GLU A 62 -17.80 -29.99 2.43
N GLU A 63 -17.10 -31.13 2.50
CA GLU A 63 -16.10 -31.41 3.53
C GLU A 63 -14.79 -30.64 3.36
N MET A 64 -14.50 -30.09 2.17
CA MET A 64 -13.27 -29.33 1.89
C MET A 64 -13.41 -27.82 2.10
N TRP A 65 -14.63 -27.30 2.22
CA TRP A 65 -14.86 -25.87 2.36
C TRP A 65 -14.92 -25.43 3.83
N ASN A 66 -13.89 -24.72 4.28
CA ASN A 66 -13.86 -24.12 5.62
C ASN A 66 -14.20 -22.63 5.56
N HIS A 67 -15.44 -22.28 5.93
CA HIS A 67 -15.94 -20.91 5.97
C HIS A 67 -15.11 -20.00 6.88
N GLU A 68 -14.66 -20.50 8.03
CA GLU A 68 -13.88 -19.71 8.99
C GLU A 68 -12.51 -19.34 8.40
N LEU A 69 -11.81 -20.30 7.79
CA LEU A 69 -10.53 -20.04 7.11
C LEU A 69 -10.68 -19.07 5.95
N PHE A 70 -11.74 -19.20 5.16
CA PHE A 70 -12.00 -18.30 4.04
C PHE A 70 -12.18 -16.85 4.52
N ILE A 71 -13.02 -16.65 5.55
CA ILE A 71 -13.25 -15.31 6.12
C ILE A 71 -11.96 -14.75 6.74
N GLN A 72 -11.21 -15.53 7.52
CA GLN A 72 -9.96 -15.09 8.13
C GLN A 72 -8.93 -14.67 7.07
N SER A 73 -8.79 -15.46 6.00
CA SER A 73 -7.87 -15.15 4.90
C SER A 73 -8.32 -13.90 4.11
N GLY A 74 -9.63 -13.71 3.90
CA GLY A 74 -10.19 -12.51 3.27
C GLY A 74 -9.92 -11.25 4.07
N VAL A 75 -10.10 -11.29 5.40
CA VAL A 75 -9.78 -10.17 6.30
C VAL A 75 -8.29 -9.82 6.23
N LEU A 76 -7.41 -10.83 6.23
CA LEU A 76 -5.96 -10.62 6.11
C LEU A 76 -5.59 -10.00 4.75
N ALA A 77 -6.21 -10.45 3.66
CA ALA A 77 -6.00 -9.90 2.33
C ALA A 77 -6.44 -8.43 2.25
N VAL A 78 -7.62 -8.09 2.78
CA VAL A 78 -8.12 -6.71 2.85
C VAL A 78 -7.16 -5.83 3.66
N LEU A 79 -6.70 -6.31 4.82
CA LEU A 79 -5.73 -5.59 5.65
C LEU A 79 -4.41 -5.35 4.89
N SER A 80 -3.91 -6.37 4.19
CA SER A 80 -2.67 -6.30 3.41
C SER A 80 -2.78 -5.31 2.25
N ILE A 81 -3.88 -5.33 1.51
CA ILE A 81 -4.17 -4.37 0.43
C ILE A 81 -4.25 -2.95 0.99
N MET A 82 -4.89 -2.77 2.14
CA MET A 82 -5.01 -1.47 2.79
C MET A 82 -3.64 -0.92 3.20
N LEU A 83 -2.80 -1.73 3.86
CA LEU A 83 -1.45 -1.33 4.27
C LEU A 83 -0.56 -1.02 3.06
N LEU A 84 -0.60 -1.86 2.03
CA LEU A 84 0.12 -1.62 0.78
C LEU A 84 -0.32 -0.31 0.12
N SER A 85 -1.63 -0.05 0.08
CA SER A 85 -2.19 1.16 -0.52
C SER A 85 -1.72 2.42 0.20
N ILE A 86 -1.72 2.41 1.54
CA ILE A 86 -1.18 3.53 2.34
C ILE A 86 0.31 3.72 2.07
N HIS A 87 1.08 2.62 2.07
CA HIS A 87 2.51 2.66 1.81
C HIS A 87 2.82 3.29 0.44
N MET A 88 2.12 2.83 -0.61
CA MET A 88 2.25 3.36 -1.96
C MET A 88 1.83 4.83 -2.04
N ALA A 89 0.74 5.23 -1.38
CA ALA A 89 0.30 6.63 -1.37
C ALA A 89 1.36 7.56 -0.75
N VAL A 90 1.99 7.14 0.36
CA VAL A 90 3.07 7.90 1.01
C VAL A 90 4.29 8.04 0.09
N TRP A 91 4.72 6.96 -0.56
CA TRP A 91 5.84 7.01 -1.50
C TRP A 91 5.53 7.88 -2.73
N CYS A 92 4.34 7.74 -3.31
CA CYS A 92 3.88 8.60 -4.40
C CYS A 92 3.93 10.08 -4.00
N LEU A 93 3.51 10.41 -2.79
CA LEU A 93 3.58 11.77 -2.25
C LEU A 93 5.05 12.22 -2.14
N PHE A 94 5.93 11.40 -1.59
CA PHE A 94 7.36 11.70 -1.47
C PHE A 94 8.01 11.99 -2.83
N TYR A 95 7.81 11.11 -3.82
CA TYR A 95 8.33 11.32 -5.17
C TYR A 95 7.72 12.54 -5.85
N TRP A 96 6.45 12.84 -5.60
CA TRP A 96 5.81 14.04 -6.10
C TRP A 96 6.45 15.31 -5.51
N VAL A 97 6.77 15.33 -4.22
CA VAL A 97 7.47 16.45 -3.58
C VAL A 97 8.87 16.64 -4.18
N ILE A 98 9.64 15.56 -4.35
CA ILE A 98 10.94 15.61 -5.03
C ILE A 98 10.80 16.16 -6.44
N TYR A 99 9.81 15.68 -7.21
CA TYR A 99 9.53 16.18 -8.55
C TYR A 99 9.28 17.69 -8.57
N ARG A 100 8.51 18.22 -7.62
CA ARG A 100 8.22 19.66 -7.53
C ARG A 100 9.48 20.48 -7.24
N ILE A 101 10.31 20.04 -6.29
CA ILE A 101 11.58 20.69 -5.96
C ILE A 101 12.53 20.66 -7.18
N CYS A 102 12.68 19.50 -7.82
CA CYS A 102 13.52 19.36 -9.01
C CYS A 102 12.99 20.19 -10.18
N LYS A 103 11.68 20.37 -10.32
CA LYS A 103 11.09 21.19 -11.38
C LYS A 103 11.41 22.67 -11.22
N GLN A 104 11.53 23.15 -9.98
CA GLN A 104 11.94 24.54 -9.69
C GLN A 104 13.41 24.78 -10.04
N MET A 105 14.28 23.78 -9.84
CA MET A 105 15.71 23.88 -10.17
C MET A 105 16.03 23.58 -11.65
N PHE A 106 15.43 22.51 -12.21
CA PHE A 106 15.75 21.94 -13.52
C PHE A 106 14.48 21.45 -14.23
N ALA A 107 13.69 22.38 -14.77
CA ALA A 107 12.37 22.12 -15.34
C ALA A 107 12.32 21.01 -16.43
N LYS A 108 13.37 20.86 -17.25
CA LYS A 108 13.42 19.86 -18.35
C LYS A 108 13.89 18.47 -17.90
N LEU A 109 14.70 18.38 -16.84
CA LEU A 109 15.33 17.13 -16.37
C LEU A 109 14.67 16.56 -15.11
N SER A 110 13.69 17.26 -14.52
CA SER A 110 13.07 16.87 -13.26
C SER A 110 12.46 15.46 -13.29
N GLY A 111 11.86 15.05 -14.41
CA GLY A 111 11.32 13.69 -14.55
C GLY A 111 12.41 12.62 -14.54
N LEU A 112 13.54 12.86 -15.21
CA LEU A 112 14.67 11.93 -15.25
C LEU A 112 15.35 11.82 -13.89
N ILE A 113 15.50 12.94 -13.17
CA ILE A 113 16.07 12.97 -11.83
C ILE A 113 15.22 12.14 -10.86
N VAL A 114 13.89 12.29 -10.90
CA VAL A 114 12.98 11.52 -10.04
C VAL A 114 13.03 10.03 -10.37
N ALA A 115 13.07 9.67 -11.65
CA ALA A 115 13.23 8.28 -12.07
C ALA A 115 14.55 7.69 -11.57
N LEU A 116 15.66 8.44 -11.69
CA LEU A 116 16.96 8.02 -11.18
C LEU A 116 16.94 7.81 -9.66
N ILE A 117 16.33 8.73 -8.90
CA ILE A 117 16.18 8.62 -7.45
C ILE A 117 15.35 7.39 -7.07
N TYR A 118 14.24 7.14 -7.79
CA TYR A 118 13.41 5.95 -7.58
C TYR A 118 14.22 4.66 -7.76
N PHE A 119 14.95 4.53 -8.87
CA PHE A 119 15.80 3.36 -9.12
C PHE A 119 16.92 3.21 -8.08
N LEU A 120 17.55 4.31 -7.69
CA LEU A 120 18.65 4.30 -6.72
C LEU A 120 18.15 3.91 -5.32
N LEU A 121 17.01 4.43 -4.87
CA LEU A 121 16.38 4.02 -3.61
C LEU A 121 15.94 2.55 -3.65
N GLY A 122 15.33 2.11 -4.74
CA GLY A 122 14.94 0.71 -4.91
C GLY A 122 16.15 -0.24 -4.88
N TRP A 123 17.24 0.14 -5.54
CA TRP A 123 18.50 -0.63 -5.51
C TRP A 123 19.09 -0.69 -4.10
N LEU A 124 19.23 0.45 -3.42
CA LEU A 124 19.75 0.51 -2.06
C LEU A 124 18.90 -0.31 -1.09
N PHE A 125 17.57 -0.23 -1.22
CA PHE A 125 16.66 -1.02 -0.41
C PHE A 125 16.79 -2.53 -0.69
N SER A 126 16.95 -2.92 -1.96
CA SER A 126 17.20 -4.32 -2.33
C SER A 126 18.51 -4.86 -1.74
N LEU A 127 19.57 -4.03 -1.70
CA LEU A 127 20.80 -4.39 -0.99
C LEU A 127 20.57 -4.51 0.53
N PHE A 128 19.83 -3.58 1.12
CA PHE A 128 19.51 -3.60 2.56
C PHE A 128 18.73 -4.86 2.95
N MET A 129 17.77 -5.31 2.14
CA MET A 129 16.99 -6.52 2.40
C MET A 129 17.85 -7.80 2.47
N LYS A 130 19.05 -7.81 1.88
CA LYS A 130 19.99 -8.95 1.93
C LYS A 130 20.87 -8.95 3.18
N THR A 131 20.78 -7.93 4.02
CA THR A 131 21.63 -7.79 5.21
C THR A 131 21.00 -8.47 6.43
N ASN A 132 21.84 -8.98 7.33
CA ASN A 132 21.40 -9.56 8.60
C ASN A 132 20.63 -8.56 9.49
N VAL A 133 20.88 -7.25 9.29
CA VAL A 133 20.16 -6.17 9.99
C VAL A 133 18.69 -6.18 9.61
N TYR A 134 18.37 -6.37 8.33
CA TYR A 134 16.98 -6.46 7.86
C TYR A 134 16.28 -7.69 8.43
N GLU A 135 16.94 -8.84 8.43
CA GLU A 135 16.39 -10.06 9.01
C GLU A 135 16.15 -9.91 10.52
N TRP A 136 17.08 -9.29 11.25
CA TRP A 136 16.90 -9.01 12.67
C TRP A 136 15.74 -8.05 12.96
N LEU A 137 15.57 -7.01 12.14
CA LEU A 137 14.49 -6.03 12.27
C LEU A 137 13.11 -6.58 11.90
N THR A 138 13.04 -7.51 10.94
CA THR A 138 11.76 -7.95 10.36
C THR A 138 11.38 -9.38 10.71
N GLY A 139 12.32 -10.23 11.10
CA GLY A 139 12.15 -11.67 11.25
C GLY A 139 11.50 -12.13 12.56
N TRP A 140 11.17 -11.22 13.46
CA TRP A 140 10.53 -11.52 14.74
C TRP A 140 9.00 -11.51 14.64
N GLY A 141 8.34 -12.25 15.54
CA GLY A 141 6.89 -12.33 15.59
C GLY A 141 6.28 -13.07 14.40
N LYS A 142 6.88 -14.20 14.01
CA LYS A 142 6.31 -15.08 12.98
C LYS A 142 5.02 -15.69 13.50
N ILE A 143 3.92 -15.38 12.83
CA ILE A 143 2.60 -15.93 13.13
C ILE A 143 2.15 -16.79 11.96
N VAL A 144 1.59 -17.96 12.29
CA VAL A 144 0.98 -18.85 11.29
C VAL A 144 -0.34 -18.21 10.89
N MET A 145 -0.39 -17.70 9.66
CA MET A 145 -1.59 -17.10 9.14
C MET A 145 -2.41 -18.14 8.38
N PRO A 146 -3.74 -18.10 8.47
CA PRO A 146 -4.61 -18.86 7.58
C PRO A 146 -4.50 -18.28 6.16
N GLY A 147 -3.51 -18.75 5.40
CA GLY A 147 -3.45 -18.55 3.96
C GLY A 147 -4.35 -19.57 3.26
N VAL A 148 -5.04 -19.16 2.20
CA VAL A 148 -5.81 -20.06 1.33
C VAL A 148 -5.02 -20.18 0.04
N MET A 149 -4.26 -21.27 -0.11
CA MET A 149 -3.58 -21.60 -1.36
C MET A 149 -4.43 -22.61 -2.11
N PHE A 150 -4.94 -22.22 -3.28
CA PHE A 150 -5.74 -23.09 -4.13
C PHE A 150 -4.81 -23.98 -4.96
N LYS A 151 -4.63 -25.24 -4.56
CA LYS A 151 -3.98 -26.24 -5.41
C LYS A 151 -5.04 -26.93 -6.27
N TYR A 152 -4.88 -26.82 -7.58
CA TYR A 152 -5.69 -27.59 -8.53
C TYR A 152 -5.08 -28.97 -8.72
N ASN A 153 -5.76 -30.02 -8.28
CA ASN A 153 -5.36 -31.39 -8.52
C ASN A 153 -5.86 -31.82 -9.90
N THR A 154 -4.94 -31.97 -10.86
CA THR A 154 -5.25 -32.32 -12.26
C THR A 154 -5.77 -33.76 -12.40
N THR A 155 -5.58 -34.61 -11.39
CA THR A 155 -5.96 -36.02 -11.42
C THR A 155 -7.39 -36.27 -10.91
N GLU A 156 -7.88 -35.41 -10.01
CA GLU A 156 -9.22 -35.55 -9.40
C GLU A 156 -10.17 -34.40 -9.77
N GLU A 157 -9.71 -33.39 -10.52
CA GLU A 157 -10.47 -32.17 -10.89
C GLU A 157 -10.95 -31.33 -9.70
N TRP A 158 -10.34 -31.49 -8.53
CA TRP A 158 -10.74 -30.78 -7.30
C TRP A 158 -9.71 -29.72 -6.90
N ILE A 159 -10.19 -28.69 -6.22
CA ILE A 159 -9.36 -27.61 -5.68
C ILE A 159 -9.19 -27.84 -4.17
N MET A 160 -7.96 -28.07 -3.72
CA MET A 160 -7.63 -28.11 -2.29
C MET A 160 -7.23 -26.72 -1.79
N ILE A 161 -7.68 -26.41 -0.58
CA ILE A 161 -7.25 -25.22 0.18
C ILE A 161 -6.15 -25.65 1.15
N GLU A 162 -4.90 -25.31 0.85
CA GLU A 162 -3.78 -25.52 1.77
C GLU A 162 -3.53 -24.28 2.64
N LYS A 163 -3.27 -24.53 3.93
CA LYS A 163 -3.12 -23.52 4.98
C LYS A 163 -1.66 -23.24 5.29
N ILE A 164 -0.94 -22.49 4.46
CA ILE A 164 0.46 -22.15 4.78
C ILE A 164 0.89 -20.79 4.21
N GLU A 165 0.86 -19.75 5.04
CA GLU A 165 1.83 -18.65 4.96
C GLU A 165 2.23 -18.21 6.37
N THR A 166 3.52 -18.10 6.64
CA THR A 166 4.02 -17.47 7.86
C THR A 166 4.27 -16.00 7.58
N MET A 167 3.49 -15.12 8.19
CA MET A 167 3.72 -13.68 8.12
C MET A 167 4.55 -13.24 9.33
N SER A 168 5.55 -12.40 9.11
CA SER A 168 6.35 -11.84 10.19
C SER A 168 5.77 -10.49 10.61
N ILE A 169 5.34 -10.36 11.88
CA ILE A 169 4.83 -9.09 12.43
C ILE A 169 5.92 -8.00 12.32
N GLY A 170 7.18 -8.36 12.54
CA GLY A 170 8.30 -7.42 12.44
C GLY A 170 8.39 -6.73 11.08
N ALA A 171 8.05 -7.43 9.99
CA ALA A 171 8.01 -6.83 8.66
C ALA A 171 6.93 -5.73 8.57
N VAL A 172 5.73 -6.00 9.07
CA VAL A 172 4.61 -5.02 9.08
C VAL A 172 5.00 -3.77 9.86
N VAL A 173 5.58 -3.95 11.05
CA VAL A 173 6.02 -2.84 11.90
C VAL A 173 7.12 -2.02 11.21
N PHE A 174 8.11 -2.69 10.62
CA PHE A 174 9.20 -2.03 9.91
C PHE A 174 8.69 -1.17 8.74
N TYR A 175 7.83 -1.73 7.87
CA TYR A 175 7.25 -0.98 6.76
C TYR A 175 6.33 0.16 7.23
N GLY A 176 5.62 -0.02 8.35
CA GLY A 176 4.84 1.03 8.99
C GLY A 176 5.69 2.20 9.47
N ILE A 177 6.78 1.92 10.19
CA ILE A 177 7.74 2.94 10.65
C ILE A 177 8.36 3.67 9.44
N MET A 178 8.78 2.93 8.42
CA MET A 178 9.31 3.51 7.19
C MET A 178 8.30 4.44 6.51
N ALA A 179 7.02 4.05 6.43
CA ALA A 179 5.98 4.90 5.88
C ALA A 179 5.80 6.19 6.70
N VAL A 180 5.79 6.11 8.04
CA VAL A 180 5.70 7.31 8.90
C VAL A 180 6.87 8.24 8.68
N LEU A 181 8.11 7.71 8.64
CA LEU A 181 9.31 8.51 8.40
C LEU A 181 9.28 9.21 7.04
N VAL A 182 8.92 8.50 5.97
CA VAL A 182 8.81 9.06 4.62
C VAL A 182 7.70 10.10 4.54
N PHE A 183 6.57 9.87 5.22
CA PHE A 183 5.47 10.84 5.30
C PHE A 183 5.91 12.14 5.99
N CYS A 184 6.56 12.05 7.16
CA CYS A 184 7.11 13.20 7.87
C CYS A 184 8.16 13.94 7.03
N ALA A 185 9.08 13.22 6.38
CA ALA A 185 10.08 13.80 5.50
C ALA A 185 9.44 14.55 4.33
N SER A 186 8.36 14.01 3.77
CA SER A 186 7.63 14.63 2.67
C SER A 186 6.97 15.94 3.09
N ILE A 187 6.30 15.96 4.24
CA ILE A 187 5.65 17.17 4.78
C ILE A 187 6.69 18.24 5.08
N TRP A 188 7.78 17.86 5.72
CA TRP A 188 8.88 18.78 6.02
C TRP A 188 9.48 19.40 4.75
N LEU A 189 9.61 18.63 3.68
CA LEU A 189 10.07 19.13 2.38
C LEU A 189 9.07 20.08 1.72
N ILE A 190 7.76 19.85 1.87
CA ILE A 190 6.72 20.75 1.38
C ILE A 190 6.83 22.10 2.10
N ASP A 191 6.80 22.10 3.44
CA ASP A 191 6.77 23.33 4.24
C ASP A 191 8.05 24.18 4.05
N ARG A 192 9.23 23.56 3.91
CA ARG A 192 10.50 24.31 3.82
C ARG A 192 10.96 24.70 2.42
N LYS A 193 10.61 23.93 1.38
CA LYS A 193 11.20 24.10 0.04
C LYS A 193 10.19 24.38 -1.06
N VAL A 194 8.90 24.16 -0.82
CA VAL A 194 7.84 24.40 -1.82
C VAL A 194 7.12 25.74 -1.56
N GLU A 195 7.16 26.27 -0.34
CA GLU A 195 6.79 27.65 -0.04
C GLU A 195 7.89 28.63 -0.47
N VAL A 196 7.86 29.05 -1.74
CA VAL A 196 8.55 30.25 -2.25
C VAL A 196 7.58 31.04 -3.12
#